data_AF-A0A4C2EKU6-F1
#
_entry.id   AF-A0A4C2EKU6-F1
#
_cell.length_a   1.000
_cell.length_b   1.000
_cell.length_c   1.000
_cell.angle_alpha   90.00
_cell.angle_beta   90.00
_cell.angle_gamma   90.00
#
_symmetry.space_group_name_H-M   'P 1'
#
loop_
_entity.id
_entity.type
_entity.pdbx_description
1 polymer ?
#
loop_
_entity_poly.entity_id
_entity_poly.type
_entity_poly.pdbx_seq_one_letter_code
_entity_poly.pdbx_strand_id
1 'polypeptide(L)'
;MTEADEGGLESFTRQDLRKATKFVEGDYSGINPRSFYRKLKRAVEEIQDPNGFKYETEGTQNADLEIESEEVGQKTGTVKGRLRADSDWLEVGNGELEYRPYGPHGAASAILGVVMLLLGIGGAGILWTLLGIVATGGGIYGYTRKERDTFPIIHQDAIRVLLTGEVSERTKEGEKETRTDIFANMSVVFSGDVFVAVDSGSLDELDWTFRREVVNQVKQWHNQVVESDREKLQIESGFIWQLKGWTDRDVQKHRGIIEGAQSGLIRDAPFEYRVAYTDLLKDQLTQEMQETLKTHEDELMAELEELAEDVDVYVEREGLQHTSQLEGSPGEPNPELDPE
;
A
#
# COMPACT_ATOMS: atom_id res chain seq x y z
N MET A 1 29.50 -3.35 6.90
CA MET A 1 29.12 -2.20 7.73
C MET A 1 27.88 -1.64 7.09
N THR A 2 26.78 -1.68 7.83
CA THR A 2 25.46 -1.23 7.44
C THR A 2 25.42 0.29 7.51
N GLU A 3 25.40 0.94 6.35
CA GLU A 3 24.92 2.31 6.27
C GLU A 3 23.41 2.27 6.46
N ALA A 4 22.99 2.90 7.56
CA ALA A 4 21.62 3.29 7.77
C ALA A 4 21.35 4.45 6.81
N ASP A 5 20.52 4.20 5.79
CA ASP A 5 19.92 5.25 4.97
C ASP A 5 18.96 6.06 5.86
N GLU A 6 19.45 7.21 6.33
CA GLU A 6 18.63 8.23 6.95
C GLU A 6 17.87 9.00 5.85
N GLY A 7 16.57 8.73 5.74
CA GLY A 7 15.57 9.71 5.32
C GLY A 7 15.18 9.74 3.84
N GLY A 8 14.06 9.09 3.52
CA GLY A 8 13.25 9.38 2.33
C GLY A 8 12.85 8.14 1.54
N LEU A 9 11.56 7.78 1.61
CA LEU A 9 10.85 6.74 0.86
C LEU A 9 11.47 5.33 0.89
N GLU A 10 10.69 4.37 1.39
CA GLU A 10 10.98 2.92 1.42
C GLU A 10 11.81 2.49 0.19
N SER A 11 13.01 1.96 0.44
CA SER A 11 13.99 1.64 -0.59
C SER A 11 13.60 0.39 -1.38
N PHE A 12 12.59 0.47 -2.24
CA PHE A 12 12.26 -0.62 -3.16
C PHE A 12 13.36 -0.80 -4.22
N THR A 13 13.63 -2.06 -4.54
CA THR A 13 14.61 -2.46 -5.56
C THR A 13 13.91 -2.86 -6.86
N ARG A 14 14.69 -2.97 -7.95
CA ARG A 14 14.19 -3.47 -9.24
C ARG A 14 13.57 -4.86 -9.14
N GLN A 15 14.11 -5.70 -8.25
CA GLN A 15 13.58 -7.04 -8.02
C GLN A 15 12.23 -6.99 -7.30
N ASP A 16 12.02 -6.02 -6.41
CA ASP A 16 10.75 -5.85 -5.71
C ASP A 16 9.66 -5.35 -6.67
N LEU A 17 10.00 -4.39 -7.54
CA LEU A 17 9.04 -3.87 -8.53
C LEU A 17 8.62 -4.92 -9.57
N ARG A 18 9.50 -5.85 -9.93
CA ARG A 18 9.15 -6.96 -10.83
C ARG A 18 8.25 -8.02 -10.20
N LYS A 19 8.08 -7.99 -8.87
CA LYS A 19 7.12 -8.86 -8.17
C LYS A 19 5.75 -8.22 -8.07
N ALA A 20 5.63 -6.91 -8.35
CA ALA A 20 4.38 -6.16 -8.31
C ALA A 20 3.27 -6.81 -9.14
N THR A 21 2.03 -6.47 -8.81
CA THR A 21 0.85 -7.00 -9.50
C THR A 21 0.93 -6.77 -11.01
N LYS A 22 1.39 -5.59 -11.39
CA LYS A 22 1.60 -5.16 -12.77
C LYS A 22 2.95 -4.44 -12.87
N PHE A 23 3.69 -4.65 -13.97
CA PHE A 23 4.94 -3.92 -14.21
C PHE A 23 5.18 -3.66 -15.69
N VAL A 24 5.83 -2.53 -15.98
CA VAL A 24 6.27 -2.12 -17.32
C VAL A 24 7.72 -1.61 -17.21
N GLU A 25 8.55 -1.89 -18.22
CA GLU A 25 9.96 -1.50 -18.23
C GLU A 25 10.29 -0.81 -19.56
N GLY A 26 11.01 0.31 -19.49
CA GLY A 26 11.42 1.10 -20.65
C GLY A 26 12.86 1.59 -20.52
N ASP A 27 13.57 1.64 -21.64
CA ASP A 27 14.94 2.14 -21.73
C ASP A 27 14.98 3.45 -22.53
N TYR A 28 15.45 4.52 -21.90
CA TYR A 28 15.44 5.87 -22.44
C TYR A 28 16.86 6.42 -22.56
N SER A 29 17.21 7.00 -23.71
CA SER A 29 18.58 7.47 -23.98
C SER A 29 18.64 8.98 -24.25
N GLY A 30 19.73 9.61 -23.81
CA GLY A 30 20.07 10.98 -24.21
C GLY A 30 19.17 12.07 -23.62
N ILE A 31 18.52 11.82 -22.49
CA ILE A 31 17.62 12.80 -21.86
C ILE A 31 18.17 13.35 -20.55
N ASN A 32 17.77 14.57 -20.20
CA ASN A 32 18.11 15.15 -18.91
C ASN A 32 17.31 14.47 -17.78
N PRO A 33 17.98 13.79 -16.82
CA PRO A 33 17.30 13.00 -15.79
C PRO A 33 16.40 13.85 -14.88
N ARG A 34 16.75 15.11 -14.62
CA ARG A 34 15.95 16.03 -13.80
C ARG A 34 14.65 16.43 -14.49
N SER A 35 14.71 16.66 -15.80
CA SER A 35 13.54 17.03 -16.61
C SER A 35 12.61 15.84 -16.80
N PHE A 36 13.20 14.66 -17.06
CA PHE A 36 12.49 13.39 -17.11
C PHE A 36 11.72 13.13 -15.80
N TYR A 37 12.39 13.17 -14.64
CA TYR A 37 11.75 12.93 -13.35
C TYR A 37 10.57 13.87 -13.09
N ARG A 38 10.73 15.16 -13.43
CA ARG A 38 9.65 16.14 -13.28
C ARG A 38 8.47 15.88 -14.21
N LYS A 39 8.72 15.45 -15.45
CA LYS A 39 7.64 15.10 -16.40
C LYS A 39 6.93 13.83 -15.95
N LEU A 40 7.68 12.82 -15.52
CA LEU A 40 7.15 11.59 -14.93
C LEU A 40 6.26 11.89 -13.72
N LYS A 41 6.76 12.66 -12.75
CA LYS A 41 5.99 13.06 -11.56
C LYS A 41 4.66 13.71 -11.94
N ARG A 42 4.70 14.66 -12.89
CA ARG A 42 3.48 15.33 -13.37
C ARG A 42 2.53 14.38 -14.09
N ALA A 43 3.03 13.48 -14.92
CA ALA A 43 2.20 12.53 -15.64
C ALA A 43 1.44 11.62 -14.67
N VAL A 44 2.09 11.15 -13.59
CA VAL A 44 1.42 10.38 -12.53
C VAL A 44 0.36 11.22 -11.79
N GLU A 45 0.67 12.47 -11.45
CA GLU A 45 -0.28 13.39 -10.80
C GLU A 45 -1.44 13.81 -11.73
N GLU A 46 -1.27 13.72 -13.04
CA GLU A 46 -2.28 14.09 -14.05
C GLU A 46 -3.28 12.95 -14.34
N ILE A 47 -3.05 11.73 -13.84
CA ILE A 47 -4.01 10.62 -13.93
C ILE A 47 -5.28 11.00 -13.14
N GLN A 48 -6.43 10.90 -13.81
CA GLN A 48 -7.72 11.33 -13.27
C GLN A 48 -8.69 10.18 -13.10
N ASP A 49 -9.46 10.24 -12.02
CA ASP A 49 -10.69 9.49 -11.84
C ASP A 49 -11.90 10.43 -12.09
N PRO A 50 -13.16 9.93 -12.04
CA PRO A 50 -14.34 10.79 -12.17
C PRO A 50 -14.46 11.91 -11.13
N ASN A 51 -13.74 11.84 -10.01
CA ASN A 51 -13.80 12.77 -8.88
C ASN A 51 -12.66 13.80 -8.86
N GLY A 52 -11.59 13.60 -9.64
CA GLY A 52 -10.45 14.51 -9.73
C GLY A 52 -9.14 13.81 -10.04
N PHE A 53 -8.05 14.27 -9.43
CA PHE A 53 -6.74 13.64 -9.53
C PHE A 53 -6.70 12.38 -8.66
N LYS A 54 -6.30 11.26 -9.25
CA LYS A 54 -6.36 9.94 -8.61
C LYS A 54 -5.22 9.73 -7.60
N TYR A 55 -4.02 10.22 -7.92
CA TYR A 55 -2.80 9.91 -7.18
C TYR A 55 -2.17 11.14 -6.51
N GLU A 56 -1.70 10.94 -5.27
CA GLU A 56 -0.82 11.89 -4.59
C GLU A 56 0.61 11.34 -4.54
N THR A 57 1.59 12.15 -4.95
CA THR A 57 3.01 11.73 -4.93
C THR A 57 3.66 12.04 -3.58
N GLU A 58 4.41 11.07 -3.07
CA GLU A 58 5.23 11.27 -1.88
C GLU A 58 6.62 11.80 -2.28
N GLY A 59 7.21 12.66 -1.44
CA GLY A 59 8.61 13.07 -1.60
C GLY A 59 8.85 14.35 -2.40
N THR A 60 10.13 14.67 -2.57
CA THR A 60 10.59 15.82 -3.35
C THR A 60 11.76 15.42 -4.22
N GLN A 61 11.91 16.03 -5.40
CA GLN A 61 12.98 15.71 -6.34
C GLN A 61 14.39 15.67 -5.71
N ASN A 62 14.67 16.49 -4.69
CA ASN A 62 15.98 16.52 -4.05
C ASN A 62 16.25 15.32 -3.13
N ALA A 63 15.20 14.69 -2.60
CA ALA A 63 15.30 13.47 -1.80
C ALA A 63 15.16 12.21 -2.69
N ASP A 64 14.43 12.33 -3.79
CA ASP A 64 13.99 11.19 -4.58
C ASP A 64 14.92 10.87 -5.76
N LEU A 65 15.73 11.85 -6.21
CA LEU A 65 16.64 11.72 -7.35
C LEU A 65 18.08 12.00 -6.92
N GLU A 66 18.89 10.95 -6.96
CA GLU A 66 20.31 10.97 -6.68
C GLU A 66 21.09 10.94 -8.01
N ILE A 67 22.03 11.88 -8.15
CA ILE A 67 22.95 11.95 -9.30
C ILE A 67 24.36 12.03 -8.72
N GLU A 68 25.08 10.91 -8.79
CA GLU A 68 26.47 10.82 -8.35
C GLU A 68 27.39 11.05 -9.55
N SER A 69 28.34 11.97 -9.42
CA SER A 69 29.40 12.19 -10.41
C SER A 69 30.61 11.34 -10.00
N GLU A 70 31.13 10.50 -10.89
CA GLU A 70 32.35 9.73 -10.61
C GLU A 70 33.61 10.63 -10.72
N GLU A 71 34.69 10.25 -10.03
CA GLU A 71 35.89 11.05 -9.75
C GLU A 71 36.58 11.74 -10.95
N VAL A 72 37.37 12.78 -10.62
CA VAL A 72 38.08 13.72 -11.50
C VAL A 72 38.76 13.05 -12.71
N GLY A 73 38.16 13.24 -13.89
CA GLY A 73 38.73 12.86 -15.19
C GLY A 73 37.78 12.08 -16.10
N GLN A 74 36.68 11.53 -15.54
CA GLN A 74 35.63 10.88 -16.32
C GLN A 74 34.36 11.74 -16.27
N LYS A 75 33.81 12.09 -17.45
CA LYS A 75 32.57 12.87 -17.58
C LYS A 75 31.35 11.94 -17.49
N THR A 76 31.38 11.02 -16.53
CA THR A 76 30.38 9.96 -16.36
C THR A 76 29.99 9.83 -14.89
N GLY A 77 28.73 9.50 -14.64
CA GLY A 77 28.16 9.35 -13.31
C GLY A 77 27.02 8.35 -13.31
N THR A 78 26.34 8.18 -12.18
CA THR A 78 25.13 7.34 -12.08
C THR A 78 23.93 8.18 -11.67
N VAL A 79 22.74 7.76 -12.11
CA VAL A 79 21.48 8.33 -11.68
C VAL A 79 20.59 7.25 -11.09
N LYS A 80 20.00 7.56 -9.94
CA LYS A 80 18.99 6.72 -9.30
C LYS A 80 17.84 7.60 -8.84
N GLY A 81 16.63 7.27 -9.29
CA GLY A 81 15.42 7.99 -8.93
C GLY A 81 14.35 7.05 -8.43
N ARG A 82 13.55 7.46 -7.44
CA ARG A 82 12.38 6.71 -6.97
C ARG A 82 11.17 7.63 -6.91
N LEU A 83 10.05 7.19 -7.48
CA LEU A 83 8.77 7.88 -7.33
C LEU A 83 7.76 6.90 -6.74
N ARG A 84 6.98 7.37 -5.78
CA ARG A 84 5.82 6.67 -5.24
C ARG A 84 4.62 7.59 -5.30
N ALA A 85 3.51 7.05 -5.76
CA ALA A 85 2.24 7.73 -5.72
C ALA A 85 1.17 6.76 -5.25
N ASP A 86 0.37 7.18 -4.29
CA ASP A 86 -0.69 6.37 -3.70
C ASP A 86 -2.04 7.07 -3.98
N SER A 87 -3.10 6.30 -4.25
CA SER A 87 -4.45 6.83 -4.39
C SER A 87 -5.10 7.02 -3.02
N ASP A 88 -6.26 7.69 -2.99
CA ASP A 88 -7.14 7.60 -1.83
C ASP A 88 -7.63 6.17 -1.60
N TRP A 89 -8.02 5.87 -0.36
CA TRP A 89 -8.68 4.61 -0.03
C TRP A 89 -10.13 4.65 -0.51
N LEU A 90 -10.51 3.72 -1.38
CA LEU A 90 -11.83 3.63 -1.99
C LEU A 90 -12.55 2.36 -1.58
N GLU A 91 -13.85 2.45 -1.32
CA GLU A 91 -14.67 1.29 -0.96
C GLU A 91 -14.79 0.33 -2.14
N VAL A 92 -14.51 -0.95 -1.86
CA VAL A 92 -14.72 -2.05 -2.81
C VAL A 92 -16.09 -2.69 -2.57
N GLY A 93 -16.44 -2.86 -1.30
CA GLY A 93 -17.65 -3.53 -0.86
C GLY A 93 -17.50 -4.07 0.55
N ASN A 94 -18.17 -5.18 0.83
CA ASN A 94 -18.27 -5.73 2.17
C ASN A 94 -17.82 -7.20 2.23
N GLY A 95 -16.94 -7.51 3.18
CA GLY A 95 -16.63 -8.87 3.60
C GLY A 95 -17.67 -9.41 4.58
N GLU A 96 -17.79 -10.73 4.70
CA GLU A 96 -18.73 -11.38 5.63
C GLU A 96 -17.97 -12.16 6.71
N LEU A 97 -18.41 -12.06 7.97
CA LEU A 97 -17.82 -12.79 9.09
C LEU A 97 -18.89 -13.40 9.99
N GLU A 98 -18.68 -14.65 10.39
CA GLU A 98 -19.53 -15.33 11.36
C GLU A 98 -19.09 -14.96 12.80
N TYR A 99 -20.02 -14.46 13.61
CA TYR A 99 -19.74 -14.01 14.97
C TYR A 99 -20.85 -14.42 15.95
N ARG A 100 -20.64 -14.14 17.24
CA ARG A 100 -21.59 -14.46 18.32
C ARG A 100 -22.17 -13.17 18.91
N PRO A 101 -23.30 -12.66 18.40
CA PRO A 101 -23.88 -11.38 18.87
C PRO A 101 -24.24 -11.42 20.36
N TYR A 102 -24.73 -12.56 20.82
CA TYR A 102 -25.09 -12.77 22.23
C TYR A 102 -23.97 -13.44 23.03
N GLY A 103 -22.77 -13.61 22.48
CA GLY A 103 -21.64 -14.28 23.13
C GLY A 103 -21.35 -13.74 24.54
N PRO A 104 -21.15 -12.43 24.72
CA PRO A 104 -20.87 -11.82 26.03
C PRO A 104 -22.03 -11.93 27.01
N HIS A 105 -23.26 -11.77 26.53
CA HIS A 105 -24.49 -11.86 27.33
C HIS A 105 -24.74 -13.31 27.77
N GLY A 106 -24.57 -14.26 26.86
CA GLY A 106 -24.72 -15.69 27.10
C GLY A 106 -23.67 -16.21 28.08
N ALA A 107 -22.40 -15.80 27.92
CA ALA A 107 -21.34 -16.16 28.85
C ALA A 107 -21.63 -15.64 30.27
N ALA A 108 -22.04 -14.38 30.42
CA ALA A 108 -22.41 -13.81 31.71
C ALA A 108 -23.63 -14.51 32.33
N SER A 109 -24.67 -14.76 31.53
CA SER A 109 -25.89 -15.46 31.96
C SER A 109 -25.61 -16.89 32.42
N ALA A 110 -24.71 -17.60 31.75
CA ALA A 110 -24.28 -18.93 32.15
C ALA A 110 -23.60 -18.93 33.54
N ILE A 111 -22.69 -17.99 33.81
CA ILE A 111 -22.05 -17.86 35.14
C ILE A 111 -23.09 -17.56 36.21
N LEU A 112 -23.94 -16.55 35.98
CA LEU A 112 -24.98 -16.15 36.93
C LEU A 112 -25.95 -17.31 37.19
N GLY A 113 -26.31 -18.07 36.17
CA GLY A 113 -27.15 -19.25 36.27
C GLY A 113 -26.53 -20.33 37.15
N VAL A 114 -25.23 -20.62 36.98
CA VAL A 114 -24.50 -21.58 37.83
C VAL A 114 -24.49 -21.11 39.28
N VAL A 115 -24.24 -19.82 39.54
CA VAL A 115 -24.27 -19.26 40.91
C VAL A 115 -25.66 -19.41 41.53
N MET A 116 -26.73 -19.05 40.81
CA MET A 116 -28.12 -19.21 41.29
C MET A 116 -28.48 -20.67 41.56
N LEU A 117 -28.02 -21.59 40.70
CA LEU A 117 -28.23 -23.02 40.86
C LEU A 117 -27.56 -23.54 42.15
N LEU A 118 -26.31 -23.13 42.40
CA LEU A 118 -25.59 -23.48 43.63
C LEU A 118 -26.29 -22.92 44.89
N LEU A 119 -26.78 -21.68 44.85
CA LEU A 119 -27.54 -21.09 45.96
C LEU A 119 -28.86 -21.85 46.22
N GLY A 120 -29.57 -22.24 45.16
CA GLY A 120 -30.79 -23.04 45.27
C GLY A 120 -30.56 -24.40 45.93
N ILE A 121 -29.52 -25.13 45.50
CA ILE A 121 -29.11 -26.41 46.09
C ILE A 121 -28.64 -26.23 47.54
N GLY A 122 -27.98 -25.11 47.85
CA GLY A 122 -27.51 -24.76 49.19
C GLY A 122 -28.60 -24.36 50.19
N GLY A 123 -29.87 -24.37 49.79
CA GLY A 123 -31.02 -24.15 50.69
C GLY A 123 -31.81 -22.87 50.45
N ALA A 124 -31.48 -22.07 49.42
CA ALA A 124 -32.25 -20.86 49.09
C ALA A 124 -33.66 -21.16 48.51
N GLY A 125 -33.93 -22.42 48.13
CA GLY A 125 -35.24 -22.89 47.69
C GLY A 125 -35.35 -23.18 46.19
N ILE A 126 -36.41 -23.91 45.81
CA ILE A 126 -36.58 -24.47 44.46
C ILE A 126 -36.67 -23.40 43.35
N LEU A 127 -37.16 -22.21 43.67
CA LEU A 127 -37.24 -21.10 42.72
C LEU A 127 -35.85 -20.70 42.20
N TRP A 128 -34.85 -20.60 43.08
CA TRP A 128 -33.47 -20.27 42.70
C TRP A 128 -32.83 -21.36 41.86
N THR A 129 -33.13 -22.63 42.15
CA THR A 129 -32.70 -23.75 41.30
C THR A 129 -33.30 -23.65 39.91
N LEU A 130 -34.60 -23.40 39.77
CA LEU A 130 -35.25 -23.25 38.46
C LEU A 130 -34.71 -22.05 37.67
N LEU A 131 -34.55 -20.90 38.33
CA LEU A 131 -33.93 -19.72 37.73
C LEU A 131 -32.50 -20.00 37.26
N GLY A 132 -31.71 -20.72 38.08
CA GLY A 132 -30.36 -21.14 37.72
C GLY A 132 -30.32 -22.04 36.49
N ILE A 133 -31.22 -23.03 36.39
CA ILE A 133 -31.34 -23.91 35.21
C ILE A 133 -31.69 -23.09 33.96
N VAL A 134 -32.71 -22.22 34.05
CA VAL A 134 -33.16 -21.42 32.91
C VAL A 134 -32.07 -20.44 32.46
N ALA A 135 -31.42 -19.73 33.38
CA ALA A 135 -30.34 -18.80 33.07
C ALA A 135 -29.11 -19.52 32.50
N THR A 136 -28.74 -20.68 33.04
CA THR A 136 -27.62 -21.47 32.49
C THR A 136 -27.94 -21.97 31.08
N GLY A 137 -29.13 -22.56 30.88
CA GLY A 137 -29.55 -23.07 29.58
C GLY A 137 -29.67 -21.96 28.52
N GLY A 138 -30.33 -20.86 28.87
CA GLY A 138 -30.45 -19.68 28.02
C GLY A 138 -29.10 -19.01 27.73
N GLY A 139 -28.22 -18.95 28.72
CA GLY A 139 -26.87 -18.43 28.58
C GLY A 139 -26.01 -19.28 27.62
N ILE A 140 -26.06 -20.60 27.75
CA ILE A 140 -25.38 -21.52 26.82
C ILE A 140 -25.93 -21.34 25.40
N TYR A 141 -27.26 -21.29 25.24
CA TYR A 141 -27.88 -21.07 23.93
C TYR A 141 -27.45 -19.74 23.29
N GLY A 142 -27.47 -18.64 24.04
CA GLY A 142 -27.00 -17.35 23.55
C GLY A 142 -25.50 -17.34 23.22
N TYR A 143 -24.68 -18.06 23.99
CA TYR A 143 -23.24 -18.15 23.77
C TYR A 143 -22.86 -18.97 22.53
N THR A 144 -23.65 -19.99 22.17
CA THR A 144 -23.37 -20.84 21.00
C THR A 144 -24.05 -20.36 19.73
N ARG A 145 -25.05 -19.48 19.84
CA ARG A 145 -25.71 -18.87 18.68
C ARG A 145 -24.73 -18.00 17.90
N LYS A 146 -24.64 -18.29 16.62
CA LYS A 146 -23.83 -17.54 15.66
C LYS A 146 -24.72 -16.88 14.62
N GLU A 147 -24.30 -15.71 14.18
CA GLU A 147 -24.94 -14.94 13.10
C GLU A 147 -23.83 -14.45 12.17
N ARG A 148 -24.20 -14.09 10.94
CA ARG A 148 -23.27 -13.48 9.99
C ARG A 148 -23.60 -12.01 9.84
N ASP A 149 -22.56 -11.21 9.74
CA ASP A 149 -22.67 -9.77 9.52
C ASP A 149 -21.51 -9.34 8.62
N THR A 150 -21.60 -8.12 8.11
CA THR A 150 -20.72 -7.62 7.06
C THR A 150 -19.87 -6.45 7.53
N PHE A 151 -18.62 -6.39 7.07
CA PHE A 151 -17.70 -5.30 7.38
C PHE A 151 -17.14 -4.69 6.08
N PRO A 152 -16.94 -3.37 6.03
CA PRO A 152 -16.45 -2.69 4.83
C PRO A 152 -14.99 -3.03 4.53
N ILE A 153 -14.72 -3.25 3.24
CA ILE A 153 -13.40 -3.49 2.67
C ILE A 153 -13.12 -2.37 1.67
N ILE A 154 -11.93 -1.80 1.80
CA ILE A 154 -11.40 -0.70 1.00
C ILE A 154 -10.16 -1.16 0.24
N HIS A 155 -9.83 -0.45 -0.83
CA HIS A 155 -8.61 -0.63 -1.59
C HIS A 155 -7.87 0.69 -1.79
N GLN A 156 -6.58 0.58 -2.07
CA GLN A 156 -5.71 1.69 -2.45
C GLN A 156 -4.81 1.22 -3.58
N ASP A 157 -4.75 2.00 -4.65
CA ASP A 157 -3.81 1.79 -5.74
C ASP A 157 -2.50 2.50 -5.42
N ALA A 158 -1.38 1.87 -5.77
CA ALA A 158 -0.06 2.47 -5.62
C ALA A 158 0.77 2.28 -6.89
N ILE A 159 1.33 3.37 -7.39
CA ILE A 159 2.30 3.38 -8.48
C ILE A 159 3.68 3.63 -7.89
N ARG A 160 4.63 2.73 -8.19
CA ARG A 160 6.04 2.89 -7.85
C ARG A 160 6.88 2.85 -9.11
N VAL A 161 7.79 3.82 -9.23
CA VAL A 161 8.70 3.94 -10.36
C VAL A 161 10.14 3.98 -9.87
N LEU A 162 10.99 3.13 -10.44
CA LEU A 162 12.44 3.13 -10.20
C LEU A 162 13.17 3.53 -11.47
N LEU A 163 13.95 4.59 -11.38
CA LEU A 163 14.83 5.09 -12.43
C LEU A 163 16.26 4.70 -12.08
N THR A 164 16.98 4.08 -13.01
CA THR A 164 18.41 3.76 -12.85
C THR A 164 19.14 4.03 -14.15
N GLY A 165 20.34 4.59 -14.12
CA GLY A 165 21.04 4.88 -15.37
C GLY A 165 22.45 5.40 -15.21
N GLU A 166 23.09 5.57 -16.35
CA GLU A 166 24.40 6.20 -16.49
C GLU A 166 24.23 7.62 -17.00
N VAL A 167 24.96 8.54 -16.39
CA VAL A 167 24.93 9.96 -16.69
C VAL A 167 26.21 10.33 -17.43
N SER A 168 26.11 11.21 -18.42
CA SER A 168 27.21 11.86 -19.09
C SER A 168 27.05 13.38 -19.01
N GLU A 169 28.11 14.06 -18.58
CA GLU A 169 28.14 15.52 -18.53
C GLU A 169 28.81 16.09 -19.78
N ARG A 170 28.15 17.03 -20.45
CA ARG A 170 28.71 17.78 -21.57
C ARG A 170 28.68 19.27 -21.26
N THR A 171 29.86 19.83 -20.98
CA THR A 171 30.05 21.27 -20.87
C THR A 171 30.12 21.90 -22.26
N LYS A 172 29.18 22.79 -22.56
CA LYS A 172 29.27 23.71 -23.69
C LYS A 172 29.89 25.02 -23.18
N GLU A 173 31.05 25.37 -23.72
CA GLU A 173 31.67 26.68 -23.51
C GLU A 173 31.23 27.62 -24.64
N GLY A 174 30.42 28.62 -24.31
CA GLY A 174 30.08 29.73 -25.21
C GLY A 174 30.75 31.03 -24.77
N GLU A 175 30.84 32.02 -25.66
CA GLU A 175 31.52 33.31 -25.42
C GLU A 175 31.00 34.14 -24.22
N LYS A 176 29.84 33.78 -23.64
CA LYS A 176 29.25 34.52 -22.51
C LYS A 176 28.81 33.65 -21.32
N GLU A 177 28.79 32.33 -21.43
CA GLU A 177 28.36 31.45 -20.33
C GLU A 177 28.86 30.01 -20.54
N THR A 178 29.32 29.39 -19.45
CA THR A 178 29.63 27.96 -19.40
C THR A 178 28.38 27.22 -18.92
N ARG A 179 27.82 26.34 -19.75
CA ARG A 179 26.65 25.53 -19.39
C ARG A 179 27.03 24.05 -19.43
N THR A 180 26.92 23.38 -18.29
CA THR A 180 27.05 21.91 -18.21
C THR A 180 25.67 21.29 -18.34
N ASP A 181 25.41 20.66 -19.48
CA ASP A 181 24.20 19.88 -19.68
C ASP A 181 24.47 18.42 -19.29
N ILE A 182 23.54 17.85 -18.52
CA ILE A 182 23.58 16.48 -18.02
C ILE A 182 22.63 15.64 -18.87
N PHE A 183 23.13 14.54 -19.43
CA PHE A 183 22.37 13.57 -20.22
C PHE A 183 22.49 12.19 -19.60
N ALA A 184 21.45 11.37 -19.67
CA ALA A 184 21.48 10.03 -19.11
C ALA A 184 20.90 8.99 -20.06
N ASN A 185 21.45 7.78 -19.99
CA ASN A 185 20.80 6.56 -20.47
C ASN A 185 20.19 5.88 -19.25
N MET A 186 18.87 5.80 -19.20
CA MET A 186 18.11 5.36 -18.03
C MET A 186 17.25 4.17 -18.39
N SER A 187 17.23 3.18 -17.50
CA SER A 187 16.25 2.10 -17.46
C SER A 187 15.24 2.44 -16.36
N VAL A 188 13.96 2.43 -16.70
CA VAL A 188 12.86 2.81 -15.83
C VAL A 188 11.90 1.66 -15.69
N VAL A 189 11.59 1.30 -14.45
CA VAL A 189 10.61 0.27 -14.12
C VAL A 189 9.43 0.92 -13.44
N PHE A 190 8.27 0.78 -14.06
CA PHE A 190 6.96 1.15 -13.51
C PHE A 190 6.33 -0.08 -12.90
N SER A 191 5.67 0.09 -11.77
CA SER A 191 4.95 -0.98 -11.09
C SER A 191 3.68 -0.43 -10.45
N GLY A 192 2.62 -1.24 -10.50
CA GLY A 192 1.33 -0.94 -9.91
C GLY A 192 0.92 -2.06 -8.97
N ASP A 193 0.47 -1.67 -7.77
CA ASP A 193 -0.10 -2.56 -6.78
C ASP A 193 -1.49 -2.08 -6.37
N VAL A 194 -2.38 -3.05 -6.11
CA VAL A 194 -3.68 -2.81 -5.48
C VAL A 194 -3.64 -3.42 -4.09
N PHE A 195 -3.72 -2.58 -3.05
CA PHE A 195 -3.77 -3.02 -1.66
C PHE A 195 -5.21 -3.11 -1.19
N VAL A 196 -5.54 -4.16 -0.45
CA VAL A 196 -6.88 -4.35 0.14
C VAL A 196 -6.77 -4.30 1.66
N ALA A 197 -7.76 -3.70 2.31
CA ALA A 197 -7.77 -3.44 3.74
C ALA A 197 -9.19 -3.48 4.30
N VAL A 198 -9.33 -3.79 5.60
CA VAL A 198 -10.59 -3.54 6.32
C VAL A 198 -10.68 -2.05 6.61
N ASP A 199 -11.84 -1.45 6.35
CA ASP A 199 -12.08 -0.05 6.68
C ASP A 199 -12.23 0.15 8.19
N SER A 200 -11.28 0.89 8.76
CA SER A 200 -11.24 1.25 10.17
C SER A 200 -12.05 2.53 10.48
N GLY A 201 -12.38 3.30 9.44
CA GLY A 201 -13.13 4.55 9.49
C GLY A 201 -14.57 4.32 9.95
N SER A 202 -15.26 3.34 9.36
CA SER A 202 -16.68 3.07 9.61
C SER A 202 -16.95 2.06 10.73
N LEU A 203 -15.95 1.75 11.57
CA LEU A 203 -16.09 0.75 12.65
C LEU A 203 -17.17 1.11 13.68
N ASP A 204 -17.42 2.40 13.93
CA ASP A 204 -18.42 2.86 14.89
C ASP A 204 -19.85 2.47 14.50
N GLU A 205 -20.10 2.24 13.21
CA GLU A 205 -21.40 1.81 12.67
C GLU A 205 -21.71 0.35 12.99
N LEU A 206 -20.69 -0.49 13.18
CA LEU A 206 -20.83 -1.92 13.48
C LEU A 206 -21.32 -2.17 14.91
N ASP A 207 -21.99 -3.30 15.18
CA ASP A 207 -22.26 -3.68 16.58
C ASP A 207 -20.94 -3.93 17.32
N TRP A 208 -20.90 -3.58 18.62
CA TRP A 208 -19.67 -3.72 19.40
C TRP A 208 -19.19 -5.16 19.54
N THR A 209 -20.10 -6.14 19.53
CA THR A 209 -19.72 -7.56 19.56
C THR A 209 -19.15 -8.00 18.22
N PHE A 210 -19.66 -7.48 17.12
CA PHE A 210 -19.15 -7.74 15.78
C PHE A 210 -17.79 -7.10 15.55
N ARG A 211 -17.62 -5.81 15.93
CA ARG A 211 -16.31 -5.12 15.92
C ARG A 211 -15.20 -5.95 16.56
N ARG A 212 -15.46 -6.53 17.72
CA ARG A 212 -14.47 -7.35 18.44
C ARG A 212 -14.09 -8.61 17.67
N GLU A 213 -15.03 -9.20 16.95
CA GLU A 213 -14.75 -10.34 16.09
C GLU A 213 -13.91 -9.91 14.88
N VAL A 214 -14.24 -8.77 14.24
CA VAL A 214 -13.43 -8.18 13.14
C VAL A 214 -11.99 -7.92 13.61
N VAL A 215 -11.79 -7.30 14.78
CA VAL A 215 -10.46 -7.09 15.36
C VAL A 215 -9.69 -8.41 15.51
N ASN A 216 -10.33 -9.46 16.03
CA ASN A 216 -9.71 -10.76 16.19
C ASN A 216 -9.40 -11.43 14.84
N GLN A 217 -10.27 -11.25 13.86
CA GLN A 217 -10.09 -11.78 12.52
C GLN A 217 -8.92 -11.09 11.80
N VAL A 218 -8.81 -9.76 11.90
CA VAL A 218 -7.68 -8.99 11.37
C VAL A 218 -6.35 -9.46 11.99
N LYS A 219 -6.32 -9.70 13.31
CA LYS A 219 -5.15 -10.30 13.97
C LYS A 219 -4.82 -11.70 13.47
N GLN A 220 -5.84 -12.51 13.17
CA GLN A 220 -5.65 -13.85 12.62
C GLN A 220 -5.01 -13.78 11.23
N TRP A 221 -5.54 -12.93 10.33
CA TRP A 221 -4.94 -12.72 9.01
C TRP A 221 -3.50 -12.21 9.13
N HIS A 222 -3.24 -11.24 9.99
CA HIS A 222 -1.87 -10.78 10.26
C HIS A 222 -0.94 -11.94 10.66
N ASN A 223 -1.36 -12.76 11.60
CA ASN A 223 -0.56 -13.89 12.09
C ASN A 223 -0.40 -15.04 11.08
N GLN A 224 -1.24 -15.10 10.05
CA GLN A 224 -1.10 -16.06 8.94
C GLN A 224 -0.05 -15.61 7.94
N VAL A 225 0.15 -14.30 7.79
CA VAL A 225 1.10 -13.71 6.84
C VAL A 225 2.50 -13.59 7.44
N VAL A 226 2.63 -13.16 8.69
CA VAL A 226 3.95 -12.93 9.29
C VAL A 226 4.69 -14.24 9.63
N GLU A 227 6.00 -14.24 9.37
CA GLU A 227 6.90 -15.34 9.73
C GLU A 227 7.04 -15.52 11.25
N SER A 228 7.67 -16.64 11.62
CA SER A 228 7.75 -17.13 13.01
C SER A 228 8.63 -16.26 13.93
N ASP A 229 9.49 -15.45 13.34
CA ASP A 229 10.45 -14.56 14.01
C ASP A 229 9.92 -13.14 14.24
N ARG A 230 8.82 -12.74 13.58
CA ARG A 230 8.08 -11.51 13.87
C ARG A 230 7.06 -11.70 14.99
N GLU A 231 6.76 -10.61 15.70
CA GLU A 231 5.81 -10.63 16.81
C GLU A 231 4.39 -10.96 16.31
N LYS A 232 3.85 -12.09 16.77
CA LYS A 232 2.47 -12.48 16.51
C LYS A 232 1.53 -11.76 17.46
N LEU A 233 0.44 -11.23 16.93
CA LEU A 233 -0.59 -10.56 17.71
C LEU A 233 -1.37 -11.58 18.55
N GLN A 234 -1.67 -11.24 19.79
CA GLN A 234 -2.45 -12.13 20.64
C GLN A 234 -3.91 -12.22 20.14
N ILE A 235 -4.28 -13.41 19.66
CA ILE A 235 -5.66 -13.77 19.31
C ILE A 235 -6.37 -14.25 20.58
N GLU A 236 -7.36 -13.50 21.03
CA GLU A 236 -8.17 -13.90 22.18
C GLU A 236 -9.42 -14.65 21.69
N SER A 237 -9.75 -15.79 22.29
CA SER A 237 -10.95 -16.53 21.91
C SER A 237 -11.57 -17.27 23.10
N GLY A 238 -12.75 -17.86 22.88
CA GLY A 238 -13.43 -18.70 23.86
C GLY A 238 -14.18 -17.93 24.95
N PHE A 239 -14.52 -18.64 26.02
CA PHE A 239 -15.48 -18.18 27.02
C PHE A 239 -15.02 -16.94 27.80
N ILE A 240 -13.75 -16.90 28.23
CA ILE A 240 -13.20 -15.77 28.97
C ILE A 240 -13.12 -14.51 28.11
N TRP A 241 -12.77 -14.64 26.83
CA TRP A 241 -12.78 -13.51 25.89
C TRP A 241 -14.18 -12.94 25.69
N GLN A 242 -15.21 -13.79 25.65
CA GLN A 242 -16.60 -13.34 25.57
C GLN A 242 -17.01 -12.55 26.82
N LEU A 243 -16.59 -12.97 28.01
CA LEU A 243 -16.82 -12.20 29.25
C LEU A 243 -16.12 -10.84 29.24
N LYS A 244 -14.87 -10.79 28.76
CA LYS A 244 -14.11 -9.52 28.63
C LYS A 244 -14.80 -8.52 27.70
N GLY A 245 -15.72 -8.96 26.85
CA GLY A 245 -16.46 -8.08 25.96
C GLY A 245 -17.21 -6.97 26.65
N TRP A 246 -17.69 -7.20 27.87
CA TRP A 246 -18.36 -6.16 28.66
C TRP A 246 -17.47 -4.94 28.97
N THR A 247 -16.15 -5.15 29.04
CA THR A 247 -15.16 -4.10 29.31
C THR A 247 -14.43 -3.60 28.07
N ASP A 248 -14.53 -4.32 26.96
CA ASP A 248 -13.76 -4.07 25.74
C ASP A 248 -14.68 -3.56 24.62
N ARG A 249 -15.16 -2.33 24.76
CA ARG A 249 -16.16 -1.71 23.86
C ARG A 249 -15.67 -0.42 23.19
N ASP A 250 -14.42 -0.05 23.44
CA ASP A 250 -13.84 1.19 22.96
C ASP A 250 -13.49 1.09 21.47
N VAL A 251 -14.22 1.85 20.65
CA VAL A 251 -14.06 1.88 19.20
C VAL A 251 -12.69 2.40 18.80
N GLN A 252 -12.13 3.39 19.51
CA GLN A 252 -10.83 3.96 19.17
C GLN A 252 -9.70 2.95 19.41
N LYS A 253 -9.83 2.18 20.50
CA LYS A 253 -8.93 1.06 20.76
C LYS A 253 -9.02 -0.01 19.67
N HIS A 254 -10.24 -0.37 19.23
CA HIS A 254 -10.42 -1.35 18.15
C HIS A 254 -9.86 -0.86 16.82
N ARG A 255 -10.12 0.40 16.46
CA ARG A 255 -9.56 1.09 15.29
C ARG A 255 -8.04 1.04 15.30
N GLY A 256 -7.39 1.48 16.39
CA GLY A 256 -5.93 1.49 16.47
C GLY A 256 -5.29 0.09 16.39
N ILE A 257 -5.98 -0.96 16.84
CA ILE A 257 -5.50 -2.35 16.68
C ILE A 257 -5.57 -2.80 15.22
N ILE A 258 -6.68 -2.50 14.54
CA ILE A 258 -6.89 -2.84 13.12
C ILE A 258 -5.87 -2.09 12.26
N GLU A 259 -5.77 -0.78 12.44
CA GLU A 259 -4.81 0.07 11.73
C GLU A 259 -3.36 -0.37 11.98
N GLY A 260 -2.98 -0.63 13.23
CA GLY A 260 -1.62 -1.07 13.55
C GLY A 260 -1.27 -2.44 12.96
N ALA A 261 -2.25 -3.37 12.93
CA ALA A 261 -2.06 -4.68 12.31
C ALA A 261 -1.93 -4.56 10.77
N GLN A 262 -2.76 -3.72 10.15
CA GLN A 262 -2.74 -3.51 8.70
C GLN A 262 -1.54 -2.69 8.23
N SER A 263 -1.17 -1.62 8.93
CA SER A 263 -0.02 -0.78 8.56
C SER A 263 1.28 -1.58 8.58
N GLY A 264 1.44 -2.45 9.58
CA GLY A 264 2.59 -3.34 9.70
C GLY A 264 2.73 -4.35 8.57
N LEU A 265 1.67 -4.60 7.79
CA LEU A 265 1.68 -5.48 6.62
C LEU A 265 1.69 -4.71 5.30
N ILE A 266 0.91 -3.63 5.19
CA ILE A 266 0.67 -2.89 3.94
C ILE A 266 1.76 -1.86 3.67
N ARG A 267 2.28 -1.21 4.71
CA ARG A 267 3.33 -0.19 4.59
C ARG A 267 4.68 -0.80 4.95
N ASP A 268 4.82 -1.28 6.18
CA ASP A 268 6.13 -1.56 6.78
C ASP A 268 6.71 -2.96 6.47
N ALA A 269 5.94 -3.85 5.83
CA ALA A 269 6.38 -5.23 5.54
C ALA A 269 6.93 -5.40 4.12
N PRO A 270 7.70 -6.48 3.88
CA PRO A 270 8.12 -6.88 2.54
C PRO A 270 6.95 -7.06 1.58
N PHE A 271 7.25 -6.94 0.28
CA PHE A 271 6.27 -7.06 -0.80
C PHE A 271 5.43 -8.33 -0.72
N GLU A 272 6.06 -9.46 -0.40
CA GLU A 272 5.41 -10.77 -0.32
C GLU A 272 4.29 -10.81 0.73
N TYR A 273 4.45 -10.05 1.82
CA TYR A 273 3.44 -10.01 2.88
C TYR A 273 2.25 -9.15 2.47
N ARG A 274 2.51 -8.07 1.72
CA ARG A 274 1.45 -7.23 1.15
C ARG A 274 0.56 -8.03 0.22
N VAL A 275 1.16 -8.77 -0.71
CA VAL A 275 0.42 -9.63 -1.65
C VAL A 275 -0.35 -10.71 -0.90
N ALA A 276 0.30 -11.44 0.01
CA ALA A 276 -0.35 -12.50 0.77
C ALA A 276 -1.53 -11.97 1.61
N TYR A 277 -1.40 -10.78 2.19
CA TYR A 277 -2.48 -10.15 2.96
C TYR A 277 -3.63 -9.69 2.07
N THR A 278 -3.33 -9.04 0.94
CA THR A 278 -4.31 -8.65 -0.07
C THR A 278 -5.09 -9.87 -0.58
N ASP A 279 -4.40 -10.97 -0.90
CA ASP A 279 -5.03 -12.20 -1.39
C ASP A 279 -5.95 -12.83 -0.34
N LEU A 280 -5.54 -12.84 0.94
CA LEU A 280 -6.39 -13.32 2.04
C LEU A 280 -7.68 -12.53 2.18
N LEU A 281 -7.62 -11.21 1.99
CA LEU A 281 -8.80 -10.34 2.05
C LEU A 281 -9.67 -10.46 0.79
N LYS A 282 -9.07 -10.62 -0.40
CA LYS A 282 -9.79 -10.92 -1.64
C LYS A 282 -10.63 -12.19 -1.52
N ASP A 283 -10.11 -13.22 -0.86
CA ASP A 283 -10.83 -14.47 -0.60
C ASP A 283 -12.06 -14.30 0.32
N GLN A 284 -12.17 -13.19 1.06
CA GLN A 284 -13.36 -12.88 1.87
C GLN A 284 -14.45 -12.15 1.10
N LEU A 285 -14.14 -11.64 -0.09
CA LEU A 285 -15.07 -10.87 -0.90
C LEU A 285 -16.03 -11.78 -1.67
N THR A 286 -17.20 -11.21 -2.01
CA THR A 286 -18.12 -11.86 -2.93
C THR A 286 -17.54 -11.91 -4.35
N GLN A 287 -18.04 -12.80 -5.21
CA GLN A 287 -17.56 -12.91 -6.61
C GLN A 287 -17.68 -11.57 -7.36
N GLU A 288 -18.79 -10.84 -7.16
CA GLU A 288 -19.00 -9.52 -7.76
C GLU A 288 -17.91 -8.53 -7.34
N MET A 289 -17.56 -8.49 -6.06
CA MET A 289 -16.52 -7.59 -5.54
C MET A 289 -15.11 -8.01 -6.00
N GLN A 290 -14.85 -9.30 -6.17
CA GLN A 290 -13.60 -9.80 -6.76
C GLN A 290 -13.47 -9.36 -8.23
N GLU A 291 -14.57 -9.35 -8.99
CA GLU A 291 -14.59 -8.84 -10.37
C GLU A 291 -14.36 -7.33 -10.42
N THR A 292 -14.90 -6.56 -9.47
CA THR A 292 -14.61 -5.13 -9.33
C THR A 292 -13.13 -4.87 -9.08
N LEU A 293 -12.52 -5.57 -8.11
CA LEU A 293 -11.07 -5.44 -7.85
C LEU A 293 -10.22 -5.83 -9.06
N LYS A 294 -10.61 -6.88 -9.77
CA LYS A 294 -9.90 -7.28 -10.99
C LYS A 294 -9.99 -6.21 -12.08
N THR A 295 -11.12 -5.54 -12.19
CA THR A 295 -11.29 -4.41 -13.12
C THR A 295 -10.34 -3.28 -12.76
N HIS A 296 -10.23 -2.93 -11.47
CA HIS A 296 -9.26 -1.93 -11.01
C HIS A 296 -7.80 -2.34 -11.26
N GLU A 297 -7.45 -3.62 -11.09
CA GLU A 297 -6.12 -4.12 -11.44
C GLU A 297 -5.80 -4.00 -12.95
N ASP A 298 -6.80 -4.19 -13.80
CA ASP A 298 -6.66 -4.05 -15.25
C ASP A 298 -6.62 -2.57 -15.68
N GLU A 299 -7.39 -1.69 -15.03
CA GLU A 299 -7.29 -0.23 -15.18
C GLU A 299 -5.90 0.28 -14.79
N LEU A 300 -5.37 -0.18 -13.63
CA LEU A 300 -4.02 0.15 -13.18
C LEU A 300 -2.96 -0.29 -14.20
N MET A 301 -3.12 -1.45 -14.84
CA MET A 301 -2.20 -1.86 -15.91
C MET A 301 -2.24 -0.89 -17.10
N ALA A 302 -3.44 -0.50 -17.54
CA ALA A 302 -3.60 0.44 -18.64
C ALA A 302 -2.99 1.82 -18.31
N GLU A 303 -3.16 2.30 -17.08
CA GLU A 303 -2.53 3.54 -16.59
C GLU A 303 -1.00 3.46 -16.63
N LEU A 304 -0.40 2.32 -16.26
CA LEU A 304 1.05 2.13 -16.34
C LEU A 304 1.56 2.07 -17.80
N GLU A 305 0.80 1.44 -18.70
CA GLU A 305 1.13 1.38 -20.13
C GLU A 305 1.05 2.76 -20.77
N GLU A 306 0.00 3.54 -20.49
CA GLU A 306 -0.16 4.92 -20.94
C GLU A 306 0.98 5.80 -20.39
N LEU A 307 1.31 5.67 -19.11
CA LEU A 307 2.42 6.40 -18.49
C LEU A 307 3.76 6.09 -19.17
N ALA A 308 4.01 4.82 -19.52
CA ALA A 308 5.22 4.43 -20.22
C ALA A 308 5.25 5.01 -21.65
N GLU A 309 4.13 4.96 -22.39
CA GLU A 309 4.02 5.53 -23.73
C GLU A 309 4.22 7.05 -23.73
N ASP A 310 3.60 7.77 -22.80
CA ASP A 310 3.70 9.22 -22.67
C ASP A 310 5.16 9.68 -22.42
N VAL A 311 5.87 8.91 -21.61
CA VAL A 311 7.28 9.13 -21.31
C VAL A 311 8.15 8.84 -22.54
N ASP A 312 7.85 7.79 -23.29
CA ASP A 312 8.57 7.43 -24.52
C ASP A 312 8.41 8.53 -25.59
N VAL A 313 7.18 9.01 -25.81
CA VAL A 313 6.89 10.13 -26.72
C VAL A 313 7.64 11.41 -26.29
N TYR A 314 7.76 11.67 -24.99
CA TYR A 314 8.55 12.80 -24.49
C TYR A 314 10.04 12.64 -24.82
N VAL A 315 10.59 11.44 -24.63
CA VAL A 315 12.01 11.13 -24.92
C VAL A 315 12.31 11.24 -26.41
N GLU A 316 11.44 10.73 -27.28
CA GLU A 316 11.61 10.86 -28.73
C GLU A 316 11.64 12.34 -29.16
N ARG A 317 10.75 13.17 -28.61
CA ARG A 317 10.68 14.60 -28.95
C ARG A 317 11.91 15.38 -28.49
N GLU A 318 12.37 15.15 -27.26
CA GLU A 318 13.59 15.79 -26.74
C GLU A 318 14.83 15.28 -27.48
N GLY A 319 14.90 13.98 -27.78
CA GLY A 319 15.96 13.38 -28.57
C GLY A 319 16.07 13.98 -29.98
N LEU A 320 14.93 14.17 -30.67
CA LEU A 320 14.85 14.78 -32.01
C LEU A 320 15.17 16.28 -32.02
N GLN A 321 14.77 17.03 -30.99
CA GLN A 321 15.11 18.47 -30.88
C GLN A 321 16.62 18.68 -30.67
N HIS A 322 17.30 17.72 -30.06
CA HIS A 322 18.74 17.80 -29.82
C HIS A 322 19.60 17.24 -30.96
N THR A 323 19.16 16.21 -31.70
CA THR A 323 19.84 15.80 -32.93
C THR A 323 19.75 16.85 -34.04
N SER A 324 18.60 17.49 -34.20
CA SER A 324 18.41 18.56 -35.20
C SER A 324 19.22 19.83 -34.90
N GLN A 325 19.46 20.17 -33.62
CA GLN A 325 20.37 21.26 -33.24
C GLN A 325 21.86 20.92 -33.44
N LEU A 326 22.21 19.63 -33.53
CA LEU A 326 23.58 19.19 -33.83
C LEU A 326 23.90 19.27 -35.34
N GLU A 327 22.91 19.12 -36.21
CA GLU A 327 23.08 19.25 -37.67
C GLU A 327 22.99 20.71 -38.18
N GLY A 328 22.57 21.64 -37.31
CA GLY A 328 22.28 23.02 -37.64
C GLY A 328 23.41 24.04 -37.44
N SER A 329 24.69 23.63 -37.32
CA SER A 329 25.82 24.57 -37.30
C SER A 329 26.32 24.81 -38.74
N PRO A 330 25.98 25.94 -39.40
CA PRO A 330 26.44 26.22 -40.75
C PRO A 330 27.90 26.69 -40.69
N GLY A 331 28.78 25.90 -41.28
CA GLY A 331 30.08 26.27 -41.85
C GLY A 331 30.86 27.43 -41.19
N GLU A 332 31.88 27.08 -40.41
CA GLU A 332 33.05 27.95 -40.27
C GLU A 332 33.63 28.28 -41.66
N PRO A 333 33.84 29.56 -42.01
CA PRO A 333 34.59 29.90 -43.20
C PRO A 333 36.07 29.55 -42.98
N ASN A 334 36.56 28.63 -43.81
CA ASN A 334 37.93 28.16 -43.90
C ASN A 334 38.92 29.35 -43.98
N PRO A 335 39.80 29.58 -42.99
CA PRO A 335 40.76 30.65 -43.03
C PRO A 335 42.08 30.10 -43.58
N GLU A 336 42.26 30.10 -44.90
CA GLU A 336 43.59 30.08 -45.52
C GLU A 336 43.45 30.28 -47.04
N LEU A 337 43.97 31.41 -47.53
CA LEU A 337 44.97 31.51 -48.60
C LEU A 337 45.05 32.97 -49.06
N ASP A 338 46.02 33.68 -48.48
CA ASP A 338 46.60 34.90 -49.04
C ASP A 338 47.63 34.46 -50.10
N PRO A 339 47.58 34.95 -51.35
CA PRO A 339 48.74 34.93 -52.23
C PRO A 339 49.23 36.35 -52.50
N GLU A 340 50.53 36.52 -52.20
CA GLU A 340 51.51 37.56 -52.60
C GLU A 340 51.07 38.82 -53.38
#